data_AF-A0A2E4ICU1-F1
#
_entry.id   AF-A0A2E4ICU1-F1
#
_cell.length_a   1.000
_cell.length_b   1.000
_cell.length_c   1.000
_cell.angle_alpha   90.00
_cell.angle_beta   90.00
_cell.angle_gamma   90.00
#
_symmetry.space_group_name_H-M   'P 1'
#
loop_
_entity.id
_entity.type
_entity.pdbx_description
1 polymer ?
#
loop_
_entity_poly.entity_id
_entity_poly.type
_entity_poly.pdbx_seq_one_letter_code
_entity_poly.pdbx_strand_id
1 'polypeptide(L)'
;MWPIIWDTDPEIIKLFGNISIRWYSLLFAGGLVAGFQVSKNLFLTDRWSMEDIDKLALFVFIATILGARLGHCLFYEPDYYLSHPLEMLLPFTWKSGSFEMTGFRGLASHGGIFGVLLAIWIFSKKYNKPIFSILDIAAVGGSLAAIFIRLGNFMNSEIIGKATGSDIGIVFKKVDSIPRHPGQLYEAFAYFTLFVTLFYLYKKKRNLFEHGFIFGLFFTLLFIARFVIEYFKENQVGFENALTFNMGQLLSIPFIIGGLIVMYKKRKKTELKG
;
A
#
# COMPACT_ATOMS: atom_id res chain seq x y z
N MET A 1 -21.87 -20.97 18.04
CA MET A 1 -20.81 -20.08 18.55
C MET A 1 -21.30 -18.66 18.33
N TRP A 2 -21.28 -17.79 19.34
CA TRP A 2 -21.80 -16.42 19.24
C TRP A 2 -20.87 -15.55 18.37
N PRO A 3 -21.40 -14.55 17.65
CA PRO A 3 -20.58 -13.66 16.84
C PRO A 3 -19.66 -12.80 17.72
N ILE A 4 -18.49 -12.46 17.19
CA ILE A 4 -17.58 -11.51 17.86
C ILE A 4 -18.11 -10.10 17.58
N ILE A 5 -18.44 -9.36 18.63
CA ILE A 5 -18.90 -7.97 18.52
C ILE A 5 -17.68 -7.05 18.44
N TRP A 6 -17.54 -6.34 17.33
CA TRP A 6 -16.51 -5.34 17.12
C TRP A 6 -17.09 -3.93 17.28
N ASP A 7 -16.88 -3.34 18.46
CA ASP A 7 -17.35 -2.00 18.85
C ASP A 7 -16.17 -1.10 19.27
N THR A 8 -15.06 -1.20 18.55
CA THR A 8 -13.87 -0.41 18.85
C THR A 8 -14.01 1.02 18.34
N ASP A 9 -13.75 2.01 19.20
CA ASP A 9 -13.58 3.40 18.78
C ASP A 9 -12.37 3.54 17.83
N PRO A 10 -12.52 4.05 16.58
CA PRO A 10 -11.38 4.20 15.68
C PRO A 10 -10.46 5.32 16.17
N GLU A 11 -10.98 6.20 17.03
CA GLU A 11 -10.22 7.21 17.76
C GLU A 11 -9.66 6.63 19.06
N ILE A 12 -8.36 6.81 19.26
CA ILE A 12 -7.64 6.40 20.47
C ILE A 12 -7.80 7.49 21.52
N ILE A 13 -7.49 8.73 21.14
CA ILE A 13 -7.48 9.90 22.02
C ILE A 13 -7.60 11.19 21.21
N LYS A 14 -8.25 12.20 21.78
CA LYS A 14 -8.20 13.59 21.28
C LYS A 14 -7.13 14.37 22.02
N LEU A 15 -6.08 14.76 21.30
CA LEU A 15 -5.12 15.74 21.79
C LEU A 15 -5.70 17.15 21.65
N PHE A 16 -5.56 17.96 22.70
CA PHE A 16 -5.96 19.37 22.72
C PHE A 16 -7.42 19.62 22.27
N GLY A 17 -8.30 18.65 22.46
CA GLY A 17 -9.72 18.70 22.06
C GLY A 17 -10.00 18.56 20.56
N ASN A 18 -9.05 18.90 19.68
CA ASN A 18 -9.29 19.04 18.24
C ASN A 18 -8.45 18.10 17.35
N ILE A 19 -7.43 17.43 17.89
CA ILE A 19 -6.55 16.54 17.12
C ILE A 19 -6.84 15.08 17.49
N SER A 20 -7.54 14.38 16.60
CA SER A 20 -7.89 12.97 16.75
C SER A 20 -6.70 12.06 16.38
N ILE A 21 -6.15 11.32 17.35
CA ILE A 21 -5.25 10.20 17.06
C ILE A 21 -6.10 8.96 16.80
N ARG A 22 -5.95 8.36 15.62
CA ARG A 22 -6.72 7.20 15.18
C ARG A 22 -5.87 5.94 15.07
N TRP A 23 -6.47 4.79 15.34
CA TRP A 23 -5.84 3.48 15.16
C TRP A 23 -5.33 3.28 13.74
N TYR A 24 -6.13 3.66 12.75
CA TYR A 24 -5.73 3.57 11.34
C TYR A 24 -4.44 4.33 11.07
N SER A 25 -4.34 5.59 11.53
CA SER A 25 -3.15 6.42 11.33
C SER A 25 -1.92 5.83 12.02
N LEU A 26 -2.09 5.29 13.23
CA LEU A 26 -1.01 4.66 13.99
C LEU A 26 -0.53 3.38 13.31
N LEU A 27 -1.44 2.51 12.89
CA LEU A 27 -1.11 1.27 12.18
C LEU A 27 -0.48 1.57 10.82
N PHE A 28 -1.01 2.54 10.08
CA PHE A 28 -0.44 2.97 8.81
C PHE A 28 1.01 3.45 8.98
N ALA A 29 1.26 4.36 9.93
CA ALA A 29 2.59 4.84 10.23
C ALA A 29 3.51 3.71 10.72
N GLY A 30 3.01 2.83 11.59
CA GLY A 30 3.73 1.65 12.05
C GLY A 30 4.13 0.70 10.91
N GLY A 31 3.24 0.49 9.95
CA GLY A 31 3.49 -0.31 8.75
C GLY A 31 4.59 0.29 7.87
N LEU A 32 4.58 1.62 7.68
CA LEU A 32 5.65 2.32 6.95
C LEU A 32 7.01 2.22 7.65
N VAL A 33 7.04 2.45 8.97
CA VAL A 33 8.28 2.35 9.77
C VAL A 33 8.80 0.92 9.76
N ALA A 34 7.94 -0.07 9.98
CA ALA A 34 8.32 -1.47 9.98
C ALA A 34 8.80 -1.93 8.59
N GLY A 35 8.08 -1.54 7.53
CA GLY A 35 8.47 -1.80 6.15
C GLY A 35 9.82 -1.18 5.79
N PHE A 36 10.07 0.06 6.22
CA PHE A 36 11.36 0.73 6.05
C PHE A 36 12.47 0.00 6.82
N GLN A 37 12.24 -0.35 8.09
CA GLN A 37 13.26 -0.99 8.92
C GLN A 37 13.67 -2.35 8.34
N VAL A 38 12.70 -3.15 7.89
CA VAL A 38 12.99 -4.43 7.21
C VAL A 38 13.75 -4.18 5.92
N SER A 39 13.32 -3.23 5.09
CA SER A 39 13.98 -2.90 3.83
C SER A 39 15.43 -2.44 4.04
N LYS A 40 15.66 -1.54 5.00
CA LYS A 40 16.99 -1.09 5.44
C LYS A 40 17.88 -2.26 5.83
N ASN A 41 17.36 -3.19 6.65
CA ASN A 41 18.10 -4.38 7.06
C ASN A 41 18.47 -5.29 5.88
N LEU A 42 17.62 -5.38 4.85
CA LEU A 42 17.92 -6.13 3.62
C LEU A 42 18.96 -5.41 2.76
N PHE A 43 18.83 -4.09 2.56
CA PHE A 43 19.84 -3.30 1.85
C PHE A 43 21.23 -3.41 2.49
N LEU A 44 21.31 -3.35 3.82
CA LEU A 44 22.58 -3.54 4.54
C LEU A 44 23.15 -4.95 4.38
N THR A 45 22.29 -5.98 4.30
CA THR A 45 22.72 -7.36 4.00
C THR A 45 23.35 -7.46 2.61
N ASP A 46 22.82 -6.69 1.67
CA ASP A 46 23.31 -6.60 0.29
C ASP A 46 24.46 -5.57 0.14
N ARG A 47 25.05 -5.12 1.26
CA ARG A 47 26.19 -4.20 1.34
C ARG A 47 25.96 -2.81 0.72
N TRP A 48 24.71 -2.35 0.70
CA TRP A 48 24.43 -0.95 0.34
C TRP A 48 24.93 -0.01 1.43
N SER A 49 25.47 1.14 1.04
CA SER A 49 25.89 2.16 2.00
C SER A 49 24.67 2.79 2.67
N MET A 50 24.83 3.24 3.92
CA MET A 50 23.76 4.00 4.60
C MET A 50 23.38 5.25 3.82
N GLU A 51 24.35 5.91 3.18
CA GLU A 51 24.12 7.08 2.34
C GLU A 51 23.18 6.78 1.15
N ASP A 52 23.36 5.63 0.47
CA ASP A 52 22.48 5.22 -0.62
C ASP A 52 21.07 4.92 -0.13
N ILE A 53 20.94 4.29 1.05
CA ILE A 53 19.66 3.97 1.67
C ILE A 53 18.91 5.25 2.04
N ASP A 54 19.60 6.21 2.68
CA ASP A 54 19.00 7.48 3.10
C ASP A 54 18.60 8.33 1.88
N LYS A 55 19.42 8.37 0.83
CA LYS A 55 19.07 9.02 -0.45
C LYS A 55 17.85 8.37 -1.08
N LEU A 56 17.81 7.03 -1.17
CA LEU A 56 16.65 6.34 -1.74
C LEU A 56 15.38 6.60 -0.93
N ALA A 57 15.47 6.56 0.40
CA ALA A 57 14.35 6.86 1.29
C ALA A 57 13.82 8.27 1.07
N LEU A 58 14.71 9.27 0.94
CA LEU A 58 14.33 10.64 0.64
C LEU A 58 13.64 10.78 -0.72
N PHE A 59 14.18 10.13 -1.76
CA PHE A 59 13.57 10.10 -3.10
C PHE A 59 12.15 9.53 -3.05
N VAL A 60 11.98 8.38 -2.39
CA VAL A 60 10.68 7.70 -2.25
C VAL A 60 9.70 8.56 -1.43
N PHE A 61 10.15 9.14 -0.32
CA PHE A 61 9.31 9.98 0.53
C PHE A 61 8.76 11.21 -0.20
N ILE A 62 9.65 11.99 -0.83
CA ILE A 62 9.26 13.19 -1.58
C ILE A 62 8.30 12.83 -2.71
N ALA A 63 8.64 11.80 -3.49
CA ALA A 63 7.82 11.41 -4.64
C ALA A 63 6.49 10.79 -4.26
N THR A 64 6.38 10.14 -3.08
CA THR A 64 5.09 9.66 -2.58
C THR A 64 4.14 10.83 -2.31
N ILE A 65 4.62 11.87 -1.62
CA ILE A 65 3.80 13.04 -1.28
C ILE A 65 3.42 13.81 -2.54
N LEU A 66 4.41 14.15 -3.37
CA LEU A 66 4.17 14.89 -4.62
C LEU A 66 3.31 14.10 -5.59
N GLY A 67 3.60 12.81 -5.78
CA GLY A 67 2.84 11.94 -6.66
C GLY A 67 1.39 11.80 -6.19
N ALA A 68 1.16 11.59 -4.89
CA ALA A 68 -0.18 11.48 -4.36
C ALA A 68 -0.98 12.78 -4.50
N ARG A 69 -0.34 13.93 -4.25
CA ARG A 69 -0.96 15.25 -4.42
C ARG A 69 -1.29 15.53 -5.89
N LEU A 70 -0.33 15.37 -6.80
CA LEU A 70 -0.53 15.57 -8.23
C LEU A 70 -1.59 14.62 -8.79
N GLY A 71 -1.60 13.36 -8.35
CA GLY A 71 -2.64 12.41 -8.72
C GLY A 71 -4.03 12.87 -8.31
N HIS A 72 -4.19 13.42 -7.10
CA HIS A 72 -5.46 13.99 -6.69
C HIS A 72 -5.85 15.18 -7.58
N CYS A 73 -4.96 16.15 -7.70
CA CYS A 73 -5.21 17.38 -8.45
C CYS A 73 -5.59 17.12 -9.92
N LEU A 74 -4.92 16.18 -10.59
CA LEU A 74 -5.11 15.95 -12.02
C LEU A 74 -6.26 14.99 -12.33
N PHE A 75 -6.53 13.99 -11.48
CA PHE A 75 -7.55 12.98 -11.77
C PHE A 75 -8.91 13.27 -11.13
N TYR A 76 -8.96 14.03 -10.03
CA TYR A 76 -10.20 14.26 -9.28
C TYR A 76 -10.69 15.70 -9.36
N GLU A 77 -9.79 16.69 -9.43
CA GLU A 77 -10.16 18.12 -9.47
C GLU A 77 -9.39 18.92 -10.55
N PRO A 78 -9.28 18.44 -11.80
CA PRO A 78 -8.44 19.08 -12.81
C PRO A 78 -8.85 20.53 -13.12
N ASP A 79 -10.15 20.83 -13.18
CA ASP A 79 -10.65 22.17 -13.54
C ASP A 79 -10.15 23.27 -12.58
N TYR A 80 -10.10 22.95 -11.28
CA TYR A 80 -9.60 23.88 -10.27
C TYR A 80 -8.07 23.99 -10.31
N TYR A 81 -7.36 22.87 -10.32
CA TYR A 81 -5.91 22.91 -10.16
C TYR A 81 -5.17 23.33 -11.43
N LEU A 82 -5.72 23.07 -12.62
CA LEU A 82 -5.13 23.57 -13.87
C LEU A 82 -5.20 25.09 -13.99
N SER A 83 -6.18 25.73 -13.32
CA SER A 83 -6.23 27.19 -13.17
C SER A 83 -5.36 27.72 -12.02
N HIS A 84 -5.00 26.87 -11.05
CA HIS A 84 -4.18 27.20 -9.88
C HIS A 84 -2.98 26.25 -9.70
N PRO A 85 -2.06 26.14 -10.68
CA PRO A 85 -1.05 25.07 -10.72
C PRO A 85 -0.06 25.10 -9.55
N LEU A 86 0.20 26.27 -8.96
CA LEU A 86 1.08 26.38 -7.79
C LEU A 86 0.48 25.70 -6.54
N GLU A 87 -0.85 25.66 -6.41
CA GLU A 87 -1.54 25.01 -5.29
C GLU A 87 -1.47 23.48 -5.34
N MET A 88 -1.00 22.92 -6.47
CA MET A 88 -0.68 21.50 -6.55
C MET A 88 0.59 21.14 -5.77
N LEU A 89 1.54 22.08 -5.64
CA LEU A 89 2.85 21.84 -5.00
C LEU A 89 2.94 22.48 -3.61
N LEU A 90 2.19 23.55 -3.39
CA LEU A 90 2.23 24.33 -2.16
C LEU A 90 1.13 23.92 -1.19
N PRO A 91 1.40 23.87 0.13
CA PRO A 91 0.40 23.59 1.15
C PRO A 91 -0.49 24.82 1.49
N PHE A 92 -0.66 25.74 0.53
CA PHE A 92 -1.40 26.98 0.68
C PHE A 92 -2.36 27.15 -0.48
N THR A 93 -3.54 27.71 -0.21
CA THR A 93 -4.49 28.13 -1.24
C THR A 93 -4.69 29.63 -1.19
N TRP A 94 -4.91 30.25 -2.34
CA TRP A 94 -5.27 31.66 -2.42
C TRP A 94 -6.79 31.80 -2.38
N LYS A 95 -7.32 32.08 -1.20
CA LYS A 95 -8.75 32.38 -1.03
C LYS A 95 -8.94 33.80 -0.53
N SER A 96 -9.79 34.55 -1.24
CA SER A 96 -10.24 35.87 -0.84
C SER A 96 -9.13 36.87 -0.51
N GLY A 97 -8.01 36.82 -1.25
CA GLY A 97 -6.88 37.75 -1.08
C GLY A 97 -5.92 37.44 0.07
N SER A 98 -6.02 36.26 0.69
CA SER A 98 -5.10 35.83 1.76
C SER A 98 -4.59 34.40 1.54
N PHE A 99 -3.39 34.12 2.05
CA PHE A 99 -2.85 32.77 2.09
C PHE A 99 -3.49 31.97 3.22
N GLU A 100 -4.25 30.94 2.88
CA GLU A 100 -4.75 29.97 3.85
C GLU A 100 -3.85 28.72 3.83
N MET A 101 -3.26 28.39 4.99
CA MET A 101 -2.53 27.14 5.18
C MET A 101 -3.52 25.98 5.20
N THR A 102 -3.63 25.25 4.10
CA THR A 102 -4.53 24.11 3.95
C THR A 102 -3.83 22.78 4.23
N GLY A 103 -2.50 22.76 4.14
CA GLY A 103 -1.70 21.53 4.16
C GLY A 103 -1.85 20.72 2.87
N PHE A 104 -1.23 19.55 2.80
CA PHE A 104 -1.43 18.61 1.69
C PHE A 104 -2.72 17.80 1.89
N ARG A 105 -3.89 18.45 1.80
CA ARG A 105 -5.19 17.76 1.67
C ARG A 105 -5.31 17.17 0.27
N GLY A 106 -6.18 16.18 0.06
CA GLY A 106 -6.39 15.56 -1.25
C GLY A 106 -5.16 14.79 -1.76
N LEU A 107 -5.03 13.53 -1.34
CA LEU A 107 -3.95 12.63 -1.71
C LEU A 107 -4.51 11.39 -2.39
N ALA A 108 -4.06 11.10 -3.61
CA ALA A 108 -4.46 9.92 -4.37
C ALA A 108 -3.40 8.82 -4.28
N SER A 109 -3.78 7.64 -3.78
CA SER A 109 -2.88 6.49 -3.63
C SER A 109 -2.19 6.07 -4.93
N HIS A 110 -2.92 6.05 -6.05
CA HIS A 110 -2.40 5.69 -7.38
C HIS A 110 -1.31 6.67 -7.85
N GLY A 111 -1.51 7.97 -7.60
CA GLY A 111 -0.50 8.99 -7.86
C GLY A 111 0.76 8.79 -7.00
N GLY A 112 0.58 8.42 -5.74
CA GLY A 112 1.68 8.08 -4.83
C GLY A 112 2.50 6.89 -5.33
N ILE A 113 1.84 5.80 -5.74
CA ILE A 113 2.52 4.61 -6.29
C ILE A 113 3.31 4.97 -7.56
N PHE A 114 2.72 5.73 -8.47
CA PHE A 114 3.41 6.19 -9.67
C PHE A 114 4.65 7.03 -9.32
N GLY A 115 4.51 7.97 -8.38
CA GLY A 115 5.61 8.77 -7.86
C GLY A 115 6.74 7.92 -7.30
N VAL A 116 6.44 6.90 -6.49
CA VAL A 116 7.44 5.97 -5.94
C VAL A 116 8.18 5.20 -7.04
N LEU A 117 7.46 4.64 -8.02
CA LEU A 117 8.08 3.90 -9.11
C LEU A 117 8.99 4.80 -9.97
N LEU A 118 8.54 6.03 -10.23
CA LEU A 118 9.33 7.03 -10.94
C LEU A 118 10.59 7.39 -10.14
N ALA A 119 10.47 7.60 -8.82
CA ALA A 119 11.61 7.92 -7.96
C ALA A 119 12.64 6.79 -7.91
N ILE A 120 12.19 5.54 -7.80
CA ILE A 120 13.06 4.36 -7.86
C ILE A 120 13.79 4.29 -9.21
N TRP A 121 13.10 4.57 -10.31
CA TRP A 121 13.70 4.61 -11.64
C TRP A 121 14.75 5.73 -11.78
N ILE A 122 14.43 6.96 -11.38
CA ILE A 122 15.36 8.10 -11.40
C ILE A 122 16.58 7.81 -10.51
N PHE A 123 16.36 7.35 -9.28
CA PHE A 123 17.43 6.99 -8.35
C PHE A 123 18.35 5.90 -8.93
N SER A 124 17.76 4.83 -9.47
CA SER A 124 18.48 3.73 -10.10
C SER A 124 19.38 4.23 -11.24
N LYS A 125 18.89 5.13 -12.08
CA LYS A 125 19.67 5.72 -13.18
C LYS A 125 20.75 6.67 -12.69
N LYS A 126 20.42 7.56 -11.74
CA LYS A 126 21.34 8.58 -11.22
C LYS A 126 22.52 7.99 -10.47
N TYR A 127 22.29 6.93 -9.68
CA TYR A 127 23.31 6.33 -8.82
C TYR A 127 23.79 4.96 -9.33
N ASN A 128 23.43 4.59 -10.56
CA ASN A 128 23.78 3.32 -11.20
C ASN A 128 23.50 2.08 -10.33
N LYS A 129 22.34 2.08 -9.67
CA LYS A 129 21.90 0.97 -8.79
C LYS A 129 20.91 0.06 -9.53
N PRO A 130 20.91 -1.26 -9.28
CA PRO A 130 20.01 -2.19 -9.97
C PRO A 130 18.56 -2.00 -9.53
N ILE A 131 17.71 -1.48 -10.43
CA ILE A 131 16.29 -1.20 -10.16
C ILE A 131 15.53 -2.40 -9.59
N PHE A 132 15.75 -3.59 -10.15
CA PHE A 132 15.03 -4.78 -9.72
C PHE A 132 15.46 -5.29 -8.34
N SER A 133 16.67 -4.99 -7.87
CA SER A 133 17.05 -5.25 -6.48
C SER A 133 16.30 -4.33 -5.51
N ILE A 134 16.17 -3.05 -5.87
CA ILE A 134 15.39 -2.08 -5.09
C ILE A 134 13.94 -2.56 -4.99
N LEU A 135 13.37 -2.96 -6.13
CA LEU A 135 12.00 -3.47 -6.20
C LEU A 135 11.80 -4.77 -5.42
N ASP A 136 12.74 -5.72 -5.47
CA ASP A 136 12.68 -6.95 -4.67
C ASP A 136 12.64 -6.64 -3.16
N ILE A 137 13.48 -5.73 -2.68
CA ILE A 137 13.49 -5.31 -1.28
C ILE A 137 12.20 -4.56 -0.92
N ALA A 138 11.78 -3.64 -1.79
CA ALA A 138 10.55 -2.87 -1.61
C ALA A 138 9.31 -3.76 -1.56
N ALA A 139 9.27 -4.87 -2.29
CA ALA A 139 8.20 -5.87 -2.22
C ALA A 139 8.12 -6.53 -0.84
N VAL A 140 9.26 -6.87 -0.22
CA VAL A 140 9.28 -7.42 1.14
C VAL A 140 8.75 -6.38 2.14
N GLY A 141 9.29 -5.15 2.12
CA GLY A 141 8.82 -4.08 3.02
C GLY A 141 7.35 -3.70 2.78
N GLY A 142 6.92 -3.65 1.52
CA GLY A 142 5.56 -3.33 1.10
C GLY A 142 4.54 -4.36 1.55
N SER A 143 4.89 -5.66 1.54
CA SER A 143 4.01 -6.71 2.09
C SER A 143 3.76 -6.54 3.58
N LEU A 144 4.77 -6.09 4.36
CA LEU A 144 4.59 -5.77 5.76
C LEU A 144 3.68 -4.56 5.95
N ALA A 145 3.88 -3.49 5.19
CA ALA A 145 2.99 -2.33 5.23
C ALA A 145 1.53 -2.70 4.87
N ALA A 146 1.33 -3.59 3.89
CA ALA A 146 0.00 -4.06 3.50
C ALA A 146 -0.76 -4.74 4.65
N ILE A 147 -0.09 -5.53 5.50
CA ILE A 147 -0.69 -6.14 6.69
C ILE A 147 -1.25 -5.06 7.61
N PHE A 148 -0.42 -4.07 7.96
CA PHE A 148 -0.79 -2.99 8.86
C PHE A 148 -1.95 -2.14 8.31
N ILE A 149 -1.97 -1.91 6.99
CA ILE A 149 -3.10 -1.23 6.34
C ILE A 149 -4.40 -2.02 6.55
N ARG A 150 -4.38 -3.34 6.33
CA ARG A 150 -5.57 -4.18 6.53
C ARG A 150 -6.03 -4.21 7.99
N LEU A 151 -5.09 -4.25 8.93
CA LEU A 151 -5.41 -4.09 10.36
C LEU A 151 -6.01 -2.70 10.64
N GLY A 152 -5.50 -1.64 10.02
CA GLY A 152 -6.08 -0.30 10.11
C GLY A 152 -7.53 -0.27 9.63
N ASN A 153 -7.83 -0.85 8.47
CA ASN A 153 -9.19 -0.95 7.95
C ASN A 153 -10.11 -1.73 8.90
N PHE A 154 -9.60 -2.78 9.53
CA PHE A 154 -10.33 -3.53 10.54
C PHE A 154 -10.68 -2.67 11.76
N MET A 155 -9.73 -1.90 12.30
CA MET A 155 -9.99 -0.96 13.40
C MET A 155 -11.03 0.11 13.03
N ASN A 156 -11.07 0.54 11.76
CA ASN A 156 -12.06 1.49 11.26
C ASN A 156 -13.42 0.88 10.92
N SER A 157 -13.58 -0.45 10.95
CA SER A 157 -14.78 -1.13 10.42
C SER A 157 -15.06 -0.82 8.93
N GLU A 158 -13.99 -0.68 8.13
CA GLU A 158 -14.07 -0.35 6.69
C GLU A 158 -13.75 -1.57 5.82
N ILE A 159 -14.32 -1.63 4.61
CA ILE A 159 -14.04 -2.71 3.63
C ILE A 159 -14.46 -4.08 4.19
N ILE A 160 -15.65 -4.12 4.80
CA ILE A 160 -16.20 -5.30 5.48
C ILE A 160 -16.62 -6.40 4.49
N GLY A 161 -16.79 -7.60 5.04
CA GLY A 161 -17.31 -8.74 4.30
C GLY A 161 -18.82 -8.74 4.12
N LYS A 162 -19.26 -9.60 3.20
CA LYS A 162 -20.66 -9.99 3.06
C LYS A 162 -21.17 -10.63 4.35
N ALA A 163 -22.49 -10.60 4.53
CA ALA A 163 -23.17 -11.35 5.57
C ALA A 163 -22.83 -12.85 5.45
N THR A 164 -22.55 -13.50 6.58
CA THR A 164 -22.17 -14.92 6.60
C THR A 164 -23.38 -15.86 6.48
N GLY A 165 -24.60 -15.32 6.70
CA GLY A 165 -25.82 -16.12 6.80
C GLY A 165 -25.89 -17.01 8.04
N SER A 166 -25.00 -16.81 9.02
CA SER A 166 -24.92 -17.57 10.27
C SER A 166 -24.52 -16.68 11.45
N ASP A 167 -24.50 -17.24 12.66
CA ASP A 167 -24.00 -16.55 13.86
C ASP A 167 -22.46 -16.53 13.96
N ILE A 168 -21.76 -17.12 12.97
CA ILE A 168 -20.30 -17.20 12.95
C ILE A 168 -19.75 -16.07 12.10
N GLY A 169 -19.20 -15.04 12.75
CA GLY A 169 -18.58 -13.92 12.07
C GLY A 169 -18.24 -12.77 13.01
N ILE A 170 -17.91 -11.63 12.43
CA ILE A 170 -17.70 -10.37 13.16
C ILE A 170 -18.88 -9.45 12.90
N VAL A 171 -19.50 -8.95 13.97
CA VAL A 171 -20.51 -7.89 13.91
C VAL A 171 -19.79 -6.56 14.06
N PHE A 172 -19.73 -5.79 12.97
CA PHE A 172 -19.17 -4.44 12.99
C PHE A 172 -20.27 -3.46 13.43
N LYS A 173 -20.39 -3.22 14.74
CA LYS A 173 -21.54 -2.52 15.35
C LYS A 173 -21.80 -1.12 14.77
N LYS A 174 -20.77 -0.49 14.22
CA LYS A 174 -20.83 0.83 13.58
C LYS A 174 -21.44 0.83 12.19
N VAL A 175 -21.58 -0.35 11.60
CA VAL A 175 -22.19 -0.54 10.29
C VAL A 175 -23.59 -1.12 10.48
N ASP A 176 -23.69 -2.29 11.11
CA ASP A 176 -24.95 -2.99 11.36
C ASP A 176 -24.80 -4.04 12.47
N SER A 177 -25.85 -4.83 12.69
CA SER A 177 -25.88 -5.95 13.66
C SER A 177 -25.72 -7.32 12.99
N ILE A 178 -25.19 -7.38 11.76
CA ILE A 178 -25.13 -8.61 10.96
C ILE A 178 -23.74 -9.24 11.10
N PRO A 179 -23.64 -10.55 11.41
CA PRO A 179 -22.36 -11.25 11.40
C PRO A 179 -21.79 -11.35 9.98
N ARG A 180 -20.59 -10.81 9.78
CA ARG A 180 -19.94 -10.67 8.48
C ARG A 180 -18.58 -11.37 8.43
N HIS A 181 -18.17 -11.73 7.22
CA HIS A 181 -16.80 -12.17 6.99
C HIS A 181 -15.81 -11.04 7.31
N PRO A 182 -14.78 -11.25 8.14
CA PRO A 182 -13.76 -10.24 8.37
C PRO A 182 -12.73 -10.24 7.25
N GLY A 183 -13.14 -9.79 6.05
CA GLY A 183 -12.31 -9.80 4.84
C GLY A 183 -10.96 -9.10 5.03
N GLN A 184 -10.90 -8.07 5.87
CA GLN A 184 -9.67 -7.37 6.23
C GLN A 184 -8.69 -8.30 6.97
N LEU A 185 -9.17 -9.16 7.88
CA LEU A 185 -8.33 -10.13 8.58
C LEU A 185 -7.89 -11.27 7.66
N TYR A 186 -8.73 -11.67 6.70
CA TYR A 186 -8.33 -12.63 5.66
C TYR A 186 -7.19 -12.05 4.81
N GLU A 187 -7.29 -10.78 4.39
CA GLU A 187 -6.23 -10.10 3.65
C GLU A 187 -4.96 -9.94 4.51
N ALA A 188 -5.10 -9.51 5.78
CA ALA A 188 -3.95 -9.34 6.68
C ALA A 188 -3.19 -10.65 6.91
N PHE A 189 -3.90 -11.77 7.07
CA PHE A 189 -3.30 -13.09 7.23
C PHE A 189 -2.61 -13.57 5.94
N ALA A 190 -3.25 -13.38 4.78
CA ALA A 190 -2.64 -13.71 3.50
C ALA A 190 -1.37 -12.89 3.26
N TYR A 191 -1.38 -11.59 3.57
CA TYR A 191 -0.23 -10.70 3.44
C TYR A 191 0.87 -11.00 4.46
N PHE A 192 0.52 -11.48 5.65
CA PHE A 192 1.49 -11.99 6.63
C PHE A 192 2.21 -13.23 6.10
N THR A 193 1.46 -14.21 5.58
CA THR A 193 2.03 -15.41 4.96
C THR A 193 2.92 -15.05 3.78
N LEU A 194 2.49 -14.08 2.97
CA LEU A 194 3.29 -13.53 1.87
C LEU A 194 4.59 -12.90 2.39
N PHE A 195 4.51 -12.00 3.38
CA PHE A 195 5.69 -11.36 3.96
C PHE A 195 6.71 -12.38 4.46
N VAL A 196 6.27 -13.37 5.25
CA VAL A 196 7.14 -14.44 5.77
C VAL A 196 7.80 -15.19 4.61
N THR A 197 7.03 -15.52 3.57
CA THR A 197 7.54 -16.22 2.37
C THR A 197 8.60 -15.38 1.65
N LEU A 198 8.29 -14.12 1.32
CA LEU A 198 9.21 -13.25 0.59
C LEU A 198 10.47 -12.95 1.40
N PHE A 199 10.32 -12.68 2.70
CA PHE A 199 11.44 -12.44 3.60
C PHE A 199 12.35 -13.66 3.71
N TYR A 200 11.78 -14.86 3.86
CA TYR A 200 12.53 -16.12 3.87
C TYR A 200 13.27 -16.35 2.55
N LEU A 201 12.59 -16.19 1.41
CA LEU A 201 13.20 -16.35 0.09
C LEU A 201 14.33 -15.35 -0.13
N TYR A 202 14.14 -14.08 0.29
CA TYR A 202 15.18 -13.06 0.22
C TYR A 202 16.38 -13.41 1.10
N LYS A 203 16.18 -13.81 2.35
CA LYS A 203 17.29 -14.06 3.27
C LYS A 203 18.05 -15.36 3.00
N LYS A 204 17.36 -16.40 2.52
CA LYS A 204 17.92 -17.77 2.46
C LYS A 204 18.12 -18.30 1.05
N LYS A 205 17.39 -17.78 0.06
CA LYS A 205 17.33 -18.34 -1.30
C LYS A 205 17.56 -17.31 -2.39
N ARG A 206 17.99 -16.08 -2.06
CA ARG A 206 18.13 -14.98 -3.03
C ARG A 206 19.03 -15.29 -4.22
N ASN A 207 20.10 -16.06 -4.01
CA ASN A 207 21.04 -16.44 -5.07
C ASN A 207 20.47 -17.46 -6.07
N LEU A 208 19.33 -18.09 -5.75
CA LEU A 208 18.64 -19.02 -6.65
C LEU A 208 17.75 -18.29 -7.67
N PHE A 209 17.50 -17.00 -7.47
CA PHE A 209 16.55 -16.24 -8.27
C PHE A 209 17.20 -15.03 -8.93
N GLU A 210 16.76 -14.73 -10.15
CA GLU A 210 17.14 -13.50 -10.84
C GLU A 210 16.55 -12.26 -10.15
N HIS A 211 17.19 -11.10 -10.35
CA HIS A 211 16.66 -9.84 -9.86
C HIS A 211 15.26 -9.57 -10.42
N GLY A 212 14.35 -9.16 -9.54
CA GLY A 212 12.94 -8.88 -9.86
C GLY A 212 12.02 -10.08 -9.61
N PHE A 213 12.55 -11.27 -9.34
CA PHE A 213 11.70 -12.44 -9.06
C PHE A 213 10.83 -12.24 -7.82
N ILE A 214 11.40 -11.70 -6.73
CA ILE A 214 10.67 -11.49 -5.46
C ILE A 214 9.59 -10.43 -5.66
N PHE A 215 9.90 -9.36 -6.41
CA PHE A 215 8.92 -8.35 -6.80
C PHE A 215 7.78 -8.93 -7.64
N GLY A 216 8.09 -9.77 -8.64
CA GLY A 216 7.06 -10.42 -9.46
C GLY A 216 6.22 -11.42 -8.65
N LEU A 217 6.84 -12.16 -7.73
CA LEU A 217 6.15 -13.08 -6.83
C LEU A 217 5.21 -12.34 -5.86
N PHE A 218 5.64 -11.20 -5.33
CA PHE A 218 4.81 -10.31 -4.52
C PHE A 218 3.53 -9.90 -5.26
N PHE A 219 3.65 -9.37 -6.48
CA PHE A 219 2.48 -8.99 -7.28
C PHE A 219 1.59 -10.19 -7.59
N THR A 220 2.18 -11.32 -7.98
CA THR A 220 1.41 -12.53 -8.30
C THR A 220 0.61 -13.01 -7.09
N LEU A 221 1.26 -13.24 -5.95
CA LEU A 221 0.60 -13.83 -4.79
C LEU A 221 -0.33 -12.85 -4.07
N LEU A 222 0.05 -11.58 -3.95
CA LEU A 222 -0.81 -10.56 -3.31
C LEU A 222 -2.13 -10.41 -4.07
N PHE A 223 -2.07 -10.33 -5.40
CA PHE A 223 -3.27 -10.12 -6.20
C PHE A 223 -4.08 -11.40 -6.44
N ILE A 224 -3.46 -12.59 -6.39
CA ILE A 224 -4.22 -13.85 -6.27
C ILE A 224 -5.00 -13.88 -4.96
N ALA A 225 -4.35 -13.57 -3.83
CA ALA A 225 -5.02 -13.53 -2.53
C ALA A 225 -6.16 -12.51 -2.53
N ARG A 226 -5.92 -11.31 -3.07
CA ARG A 226 -6.95 -10.28 -3.24
C ARG A 226 -8.13 -10.80 -4.07
N PHE A 227 -7.88 -11.38 -5.24
CA PHE A 227 -8.93 -11.89 -6.12
C PHE A 227 -9.83 -12.92 -5.43
N VAL A 228 -9.24 -13.83 -4.64
CA VAL A 228 -9.99 -14.86 -3.89
C VAL A 228 -10.75 -14.26 -2.72
N ILE A 229 -10.12 -13.36 -1.94
CA ILE A 229 -10.75 -12.78 -0.75
C ILE A 229 -11.90 -11.84 -1.12
N GLU A 230 -11.84 -11.23 -2.29
CA GLU A 230 -12.88 -10.31 -2.75
C GLU A 230 -14.25 -11.00 -2.93
N TYR A 231 -14.31 -12.33 -3.12
CA TYR A 231 -15.59 -13.06 -3.11
C TYR A 231 -16.35 -12.96 -1.78
N PHE A 232 -15.61 -12.78 -0.68
CA PHE A 232 -16.17 -12.64 0.67
C PHE A 232 -16.48 -11.18 1.03
N LYS A 233 -16.13 -10.22 0.17
CA LYS A 233 -16.23 -8.78 0.46
C LYS A 233 -17.45 -8.15 -0.17
N GLU A 234 -18.01 -7.15 0.51
CA GLU A 234 -19.06 -6.34 -0.12
C GLU A 234 -18.47 -5.45 -1.22
N ASN A 235 -19.29 -5.26 -2.25
CA ASN A 235 -19.01 -4.30 -3.29
C ASN A 235 -19.05 -2.88 -2.71
N GLN A 236 -18.07 -2.07 -3.07
CA GLN A 236 -17.91 -0.73 -2.49
C GLN A 236 -18.74 0.31 -3.22
N VAL A 237 -19.10 0.05 -4.47
CA VAL A 237 -19.86 0.96 -5.32
C VAL A 237 -21.01 0.21 -5.99
N GLY A 238 -22.20 0.83 -6.04
CA GLY A 238 -23.43 0.17 -6.46
C GLY A 238 -23.40 -0.44 -7.87
N PHE A 239 -22.63 0.13 -8.81
CA PHE A 239 -22.51 -0.42 -10.18
C PHE A 239 -21.83 -1.79 -10.20
N GLU A 240 -20.99 -2.10 -9.20
CA GLU A 240 -20.26 -3.37 -9.13
C GLU A 240 -21.21 -4.56 -8.96
N ASN A 241 -22.44 -4.34 -8.45
CA ASN A 241 -23.45 -5.39 -8.28
C ASN A 241 -23.92 -5.97 -9.62
N ALA A 242 -23.76 -5.25 -10.74
CA ALA A 242 -24.09 -5.72 -12.08
C ALA A 242 -22.91 -6.45 -12.76
N LEU A 243 -21.72 -6.45 -12.16
CA LEU A 243 -20.53 -7.07 -12.72
C LEU A 243 -20.37 -8.51 -12.26
N THR A 244 -19.91 -9.39 -13.17
CA THR A 244 -19.55 -10.78 -12.83
C THR A 244 -18.35 -10.84 -11.88
N PHE A 245 -17.36 -9.97 -12.11
CA PHE A 245 -16.23 -9.75 -11.23
C PHE A 245 -16.23 -8.28 -10.81
N ASN A 246 -16.10 -8.01 -9.51
CA ASN A 246 -16.04 -6.63 -9.05
C ASN A 246 -14.69 -5.97 -9.42
N MET A 247 -14.59 -4.66 -9.18
CA MET A 247 -13.39 -3.91 -9.55
C MET A 247 -12.13 -4.43 -8.87
N GLY A 248 -12.23 -4.89 -7.62
CA GLY A 248 -11.11 -5.50 -6.90
C GLY A 248 -10.54 -6.71 -7.63
N GLN A 249 -11.40 -7.55 -8.18
CA GLN A 249 -11.03 -8.75 -8.95
C GLN A 249 -10.50 -8.40 -10.34
N LEU A 250 -11.19 -7.54 -11.09
CA LEU A 250 -10.78 -7.14 -12.44
C LEU A 250 -9.40 -6.46 -12.43
N LEU A 251 -9.15 -5.58 -11.45
CA LEU A 251 -7.86 -4.91 -11.30
C LEU A 251 -6.76 -5.89 -10.86
N SER A 252 -7.08 -7.01 -10.22
CA SER A 252 -6.08 -8.00 -9.79
C SER A 252 -5.45 -8.76 -10.96
N ILE A 253 -6.23 -9.06 -12.00
CA ILE A 253 -5.78 -9.83 -13.18
C ILE A 253 -4.52 -9.23 -13.85
N PRO A 254 -4.48 -7.94 -14.24
CA PRO A 254 -3.29 -7.37 -14.89
C PRO A 254 -2.05 -7.38 -13.98
N PHE A 255 -2.23 -7.24 -12.66
CA PHE A 255 -1.12 -7.34 -11.71
C PHE A 255 -0.58 -8.77 -11.56
N ILE A 256 -1.45 -9.77 -11.59
CA ILE A 256 -1.04 -11.18 -11.60
C ILE A 256 -0.22 -11.48 -12.86
N ILE A 257 -0.74 -11.09 -14.03
CA ILE A 257 -0.04 -11.27 -15.31
C ILE A 257 1.30 -10.54 -15.32
N GLY A 258 1.31 -9.27 -14.87
CA GLY A 258 2.54 -8.47 -14.77
C GLY A 258 3.57 -9.11 -13.85
N GLY A 259 3.14 -9.64 -12.70
CA GLY A 259 3.99 -10.37 -11.77
C GLY A 259 4.64 -11.60 -12.41
N LEU A 260 3.85 -12.44 -13.08
CA LEU A 260 4.33 -13.61 -13.81
C LEU A 260 5.33 -13.22 -14.91
N ILE A 261 5.02 -12.20 -15.71
CA ILE A 261 5.94 -11.68 -16.74
C ILE A 261 7.26 -11.27 -16.11
N VAL A 262 7.24 -10.53 -14.99
CA VAL A 262 8.44 -10.10 -14.30
C VAL A 262 9.27 -11.28 -13.78
N MET A 263 8.62 -12.34 -13.27
CA MET A 263 9.31 -13.54 -12.76
C MET A 263 10.01 -14.33 -13.85
N TYR A 264 9.36 -14.53 -15.01
CA TYR A 264 9.87 -15.40 -16.08
C TYR A 264 10.66 -14.65 -17.16
N LYS A 265 10.68 -13.32 -17.13
CA LYS A 265 11.52 -12.53 -18.04
C LYS A 265 12.99 -12.77 -17.72
N LYS A 266 13.70 -13.45 -18.63
CA LYS A 266 15.16 -13.62 -18.56
C LYS A 266 15.83 -12.24 -18.50
N ARG A 267 16.68 -12.03 -17.50
CA ARG A 267 17.54 -10.85 -17.36
C ARG A 267 18.99 -11.32 -17.38
N LYS A 268 19.90 -10.46 -17.87
CA LYS A 268 21.33 -10.70 -17.66
C LYS A 268 21.61 -10.56 -16.17
N LYS A 269 22.33 -11.51 -15.57
CA LYS A 269 22.78 -11.39 -14.17
C LYS A 269 23.57 -10.10 -14.02
N THR A 270 23.00 -9.11 -13.35
CA THR A 270 23.73 -7.93 -12.93
C THR A 270 24.46 -8.31 -11.65
N GLU A 271 25.76 -8.58 -11.75
CA GLU A 271 26.57 -8.72 -10.55
C GLU A 271 26.51 -7.40 -9.77
N LEU A 272 26.09 -7.49 -8.50
CA LEU A 272 26.26 -6.39 -7.56
C LEU A 272 27.77 -6.17 -7.44
N LYS A 273 28.29 -5.14 -8.13
CA LYS A 273 29.65 -4.66 -7.89
C LYS A 273 29.69 -4.17 -6.44
N GLY A 274 30.33 -4.96 -5.59
CA GLY A 274 30.55 -4.65 -4.18
C GLY A 274 31.45 -3.44 -3.98
#